data_AF-A0A5C8VK76-F1
#
_entry.id   AF-A0A5C8VK76-F1
#
_cell.length_a   1.000
_cell.length_b   1.000
_cell.length_c   1.000
_cell.angle_alpha   90.00
_cell.angle_beta   90.00
_cell.angle_gamma   90.00
#
_symmetry.space_group_name_H-M   'P 1'
#
loop_
_entity.id
_entity.type
_entity.pdbx_description
1 polymer ?
#
loop_
_entity_poly.entity_id
_entity_poly.type
_entity_poly.pdbx_seq_one_letter_code
_entity_poly.pdbx_strand_id
1 'polypeptide(L)' 'MRAEQADHDIFEMLLRRTITESVIKGLDHGISGATDLVARLRHYARRARQEQLSPQTLQVIASARRLLGDRPGTRLAS' A
#
# COMPACT_ATOMS: atom_id res chain seq x y z
N MET A 1 -0.41 2.47 -27.28
CA MET A 1 0.66 3.32 -26.70
C MET A 1 0.14 4.45 -25.81
N ARG A 2 -0.49 5.56 -26.29
CA ARG A 2 -0.95 6.65 -25.38
C ARG A 2 -2.16 6.30 -24.48
N ALA A 3 -3.12 5.53 -25.01
CA ALA A 3 -4.31 5.13 -24.25
C ALA A 3 -3.96 4.15 -23.11
N GLU A 4 -3.10 3.16 -23.38
CA GLU A 4 -2.64 2.18 -22.39
C GLU A 4 -1.86 2.83 -21.23
N GLN A 5 -1.07 3.88 -21.52
CA GLN A 5 -0.41 4.66 -20.48
C GLN A 5 -1.42 5.42 -19.61
N ALA A 6 -2.44 6.03 -20.22
CA ALA A 6 -3.49 6.73 -19.48
C ALA A 6 -4.30 5.76 -18.58
N ASP A 7 -4.61 4.56 -19.08
CA ASP A 7 -5.29 3.53 -18.29
C ASP A 7 -4.42 3.05 -17.11
N HIS A 8 -3.11 2.91 -17.34
CA HIS A 8 -2.16 2.58 -16.27
C HIS A 8 -2.09 3.67 -15.21
N ASP A 9 -2.01 4.94 -15.62
CA ASP A 9 -1.95 6.08 -14.72
C ASP A 9 -3.25 6.21 -13.89
N ILE A 10 -4.42 5.96 -14.50
CA ILE A 10 -5.73 5.93 -13.83
C ILE A 10 -5.77 4.79 -12.80
N PHE A 11 -5.35 3.58 -13.20
CA PHE A 11 -5.27 2.44 -12.29
C PHE A 11 -4.40 2.77 -11.06
N GLU A 12 -3.20 3.29 -11.28
CA GLU A 12 -2.29 3.66 -10.20
C GLU A 12 -2.86 4.77 -9.31
N MET A 13 -3.57 5.74 -9.88
CA MET A 13 -4.28 6.77 -9.12
C MET A 13 -5.34 6.16 -8.20
N LEU A 14 -6.18 5.27 -8.73
CA LEU A 14 -7.22 4.59 -7.96
C LEU A 14 -6.60 3.72 -6.86
N LEU A 15 -5.54 2.96 -7.17
CA LEU A 15 -4.82 2.14 -6.20
C LEU A 15 -4.29 2.97 -5.02
N ARG A 16 -3.63 4.10 -5.30
CA ARG A 16 -3.12 5.01 -4.27
C ARG A 16 -4.24 5.56 -3.39
N ARG A 17 -5.37 5.92 -3.99
CA ARG A 17 -6.55 6.41 -3.25
C ARG A 17 -7.11 5.33 -2.34
N THR A 18 -7.35 4.12 -2.85
CA THR A 18 -7.87 2.99 -2.06
C THR A 18 -6.97 2.64 -0.88
N ILE A 19 -5.65 2.63 -1.09
CA ILE A 19 -4.68 2.38 -0.01
C ILE A 19 -4.82 3.45 1.07
N THR A 20 -4.83 4.72 0.67
CA THR A 20 -4.90 5.86 1.60
C THR A 20 -6.19 5.80 2.44
N GLU A 21 -7.33 5.60 1.79
CA GLU A 21 -8.63 5.49 2.48
C GLU A 21 -8.68 4.31 3.44
N SER A 22 -8.10 3.18 3.06
CA SER A 22 -8.05 1.98 3.91
C SER A 22 -7.19 2.19 5.16
N VAL A 23 -6.06 2.90 5.03
CA VAL A 23 -5.18 3.23 6.16
C VAL A 23 -5.87 4.18 7.12
N ILE A 24 -6.51 5.24 6.62
CA ILE A 24 -7.26 6.20 7.46
C ILE A 24 -8.35 5.45 8.24
N LYS A 25 -9.17 4.64 7.56
CA LYS A 25 -10.21 3.84 8.21
C LYS A 25 -9.65 2.86 9.24
N GLY A 26 -8.52 2.23 8.95
CA GLY A 26 -7.84 1.30 9.86
C GLY A 26 -7.27 1.98 11.11
N LEU A 27 -6.86 3.24 11.01
CA LEU A 27 -6.44 4.06 12.16
C LEU A 27 -7.66 4.49 13.00
N ASP A 28 -8.76 4.87 12.36
CA ASP A 28 -9.97 5.37 13.04
C ASP A 28 -10.71 4.28 13.84
N HIS A 29 -10.73 3.02 13.37
CA HIS A 29 -11.49 1.93 14.01
C HIS A 29 -10.71 1.18 15.12
N GLY A 30 -9.50 1.63 15.45
CA GLY A 30 -8.62 0.93 16.38
C GLY A 30 -7.98 -0.33 15.77
N ILE A 31 -6.80 -0.67 16.28
CA ILE A 31 -5.77 -1.54 15.68
C ILE A 31 -6.23 -2.97 15.33
N SER A 32 -7.45 -3.39 15.72
CA SER A 32 -7.98 -4.75 15.50
C SER A 32 -8.00 -5.19 14.02
N GLY A 33 -8.15 -4.26 13.06
CA GLY A 33 -8.05 -4.53 11.62
C GLY A 33 -6.70 -4.20 10.97
N ALA A 34 -5.76 -3.62 11.73
CA ALA A 34 -4.51 -3.10 11.20
C ALA A 34 -3.54 -4.23 10.78
N THR A 35 -3.55 -5.36 11.48
CA THR A 35 -2.68 -6.52 11.17
C THR A 35 -2.98 -7.08 9.77
N ASP A 36 -4.26 -7.23 9.42
CA ASP A 36 -4.69 -7.70 8.09
C ASP A 36 -4.39 -6.69 6.99
N LEU A 37 -4.47 -5.40 7.31
CA LEU A 37 -4.13 -4.34 6.38
C LEU A 37 -2.62 -4.29 6.11
N VAL A 38 -1.79 -4.48 7.14
CA VAL A 38 -0.33 -4.59 7.00
C VAL A 38 0.06 -5.78 6.12
N ALA A 39 -0.55 -6.95 6.33
CA ALA A 39 -0.32 -8.14 5.50
C ALA A 39 -0.63 -7.86 4.02
N ARG A 40 -1.78 -7.22 3.74
CA ARG A 40 -2.17 -6.80 2.38
C ARG A 40 -1.19 -5.80 1.78
N LEU A 41 -0.75 -4.79 2.53
CA LEU A 41 0.21 -3.82 2.04
C LEU A 41 1.59 -4.42 1.75
N ARG A 42 2.02 -5.43 2.50
CA ARG A 42 3.24 -6.20 2.19
C ARG A 42 3.09 -6.96 0.86
N HIS A 43 1.93 -7.57 0.63
CA HIS A 43 1.63 -8.23 -0.64
C HIS A 43 1.64 -7.24 -1.81
N TYR A 44 0.98 -6.08 -1.65
CA TYR A 44 0.98 -5.03 -2.68
C TYR A 44 2.37 -4.47 -2.94
N ALA A 45 3.22 -4.30 -1.91
CA ALA A 45 4.60 -3.87 -2.10
C ALA A 45 5.41 -4.86 -2.97
N ARG A 46 5.15 -6.17 -2.82
CA ARG A 46 5.79 -7.20 -3.65
C ARG A 46 5.28 -7.14 -5.09
N ARG A 47 3.95 -7.11 -5.27
CA ARG A 47 3.30 -7.04 -6.59
C ARG A 47 3.68 -5.77 -7.35
N ALA A 48 3.65 -4.61 -6.70
CA ALA A 48 4.00 -3.33 -7.29
C ALA A 48 5.44 -3.31 -7.86
N ARG A 49 6.37 -4.03 -7.22
CA ARG A 49 7.73 -4.19 -7.74
C ARG A 49 7.80 -5.13 -8.93
N GLN A 50 7.06 -6.24 -8.90
CA GLN A 50 7.00 -7.21 -10.00
C GLN A 50 6.39 -6.58 -11.26
N GLU A 51 5.33 -5.78 -11.08
CA GLU A 51 4.62 -5.08 -12.14
C GLU A 51 5.27 -3.73 -12.52
N GLN A 52 6.38 -3.36 -11.88
CA GLN A 52 7.12 -2.12 -12.13
C GLN A 52 6.24 -0.86 -12.05
N LEU A 53 5.31 -0.83 -11.09
CA LEU A 53 4.47 0.34 -10.84
C LEU A 53 5.32 1.55 -10.47
N SER A 54 4.74 2.73 -10.61
CA SER A 54 5.45 3.98 -10.42
C SER A 54 6.12 4.09 -9.03
N PRO A 55 7.24 4.84 -8.95
CA PRO A 55 7.88 5.15 -7.67
C PRO A 55 6.92 5.78 -6.66
N GLN A 56 5.94 6.56 -7.13
CA GLN A 56 4.94 7.20 -6.29
C GLN A 56 4.02 6.17 -5.63
N THR A 57 3.55 5.17 -6.36
CA THR A 57 2.75 4.07 -5.81
C THR A 57 3.54 3.27 -4.77
N LEU A 58 4.81 2.97 -5.05
CA LEU A 58 5.70 2.31 -4.09
C LEU A 58 5.87 3.14 -2.80
N GLN A 59 6.01 4.46 -2.91
CA GLN A 59 6.15 5.36 -1.78
C GLN A 59 4.87 5.42 -0.92
N VAL A 60 3.69 5.43 -1.54
CA VAL A 60 2.40 5.38 -0.83
C VAL A 60 2.28 4.07 -0.03
N ILE A 61 2.56 2.93 -0.65
CA ILE A 61 2.53 1.62 0.03
C ILE A 61 3.53 1.59 1.20
N ALA A 62 4.76 2.08 0.99
CA ALA A 62 5.77 2.12 2.04
C ALA A 62 5.37 3.04 3.22
N SER A 63 4.73 4.17 2.92
CA SER A 63 4.28 5.12 3.95
C SER A 63 3.11 4.58 4.75
N ALA A 64 2.13 3.97 4.08
CA ALA A 64 0.99 3.28 4.70
C ALA A 64 1.46 2.23 5.72
N ARG A 65 2.43 1.40 5.32
CA ARG A 65 3.02 0.37 6.21
C ARG A 65 3.64 0.98 7.46
N ARG A 66 4.42 2.06 7.32
CA ARG A 66 5.04 2.76 8.46
C ARG A 66 4.01 3.34 9.42
N LEU A 67 2.94 3.95 8.90
CA LEU A 67 1.86 4.52 9.72
C LEU A 67 1.15 3.44 10.55
N LEU A 68 1.04 2.23 10.02
CA LEU A 68 0.47 1.08 10.70
C LEU A 68 1.49 0.30 11.56
N GLY A 69 2.69 0.87 11.79
CA GLY A 69 3.72 0.26 12.65
C GLY A 69 4.59 -0.82 11.99
N ASP A 70 4.40 -1.11 10.69
CA ASP A 70 5.22 -2.06 9.95
C ASP A 70 6.54 -1.42 9.49
N ARG A 71 7.52 -1.40 10.40
CA ARG A 71 8.87 -0.90 10.15
C ARG A 71 9.76 -2.02 9.60
N PRO A 72 10.61 -1.75 8.59
CA PRO A 72 11.62 -2.71 8.16
C PRO A 72 12.58 -3.01 9.32
N GLY A 73 12.55 -4.24 9.82
CA GLY A 73 13.37 -4.69 10.95
C GLY A 73 12.58 -5.20 12.16
N THR A 74 11.29 -4.91 12.27
CA THR A 74 10.45 -5.48 13.33
C THR A 74 10.09 -6.92 12.97
N ARG A 75 10.95 -7.88 13.32
CA ARG A 75 10.51 -9.28 13.48
C ARG A 75 9.49 -9.27 14.60
N LEU A 76 8.25 -9.66 14.30
CA LEU A 76 7.32 -10.09 15.35
C LEU A 76 8.03 -11.25 16.05
N ALA A 77 8.44 -11.03 17.30
CA ALA A 77 8.96 -12.09 18.16
C ALA A 77 7.91 -13.19 18.18
N SER A 78 8.36 -14.38 17.82
CA SER A 78 7.58 -15.62 17.82
C SER A 78 7.25 -16.04 19.24
#